data_AF-A0A0M6WBM0-F1
#
_entry.id   AF-A0A0M6WBM0-F1
#
_cell.length_a   1.000
_cell.length_b   1.000
_cell.length_c   1.000
_cell.angle_alpha   90.00
_cell.angle_beta   90.00
_cell.angle_gamma   90.00
#
_symmetry.space_group_name_H-M   'P 1'
#
loop_
_entity.id
_entity.type
_entity.pdbx_description
1 polymer ?
#
loop_
_entity_poly.entity_id
_entity_poly.type
_entity_poly.pdbx_seq_one_letter_code
_entity_poly.pdbx_strand_id
1 'polypeptide(L)'
;MEKKMEKMKKEIKTQNRFYLIIAALFLIAQCTNTSGVLTSAYTNPHSAEFVHGFVLGLVIVVEIFVILQFCKNSKALKDEALLKRLYNERHDERAQQIEALASQKSVQIALILAVAAGFIVCYFSLEAFLGMLGVVILTGVVRKCCKIYYTRTYTLQ
;
A
#
# COMPACT_ATOMS: atom_id res chain seq x y z
N MET A 1 29.83 8.48 8.38
CA MET A 1 28.99 7.92 7.29
C MET A 1 28.57 6.48 7.57
N GLU A 2 29.42 5.63 8.14
CA GLU A 2 29.12 4.22 8.45
C GLU A 2 27.85 4.01 9.28
N LYS A 3 27.68 4.74 10.39
CA LYS A 3 26.46 4.66 11.23
C LYS A 3 25.17 4.94 10.45
N LYS A 4 25.21 5.85 9.46
CA LYS A 4 24.05 6.18 8.60
C LYS A 4 23.75 5.04 7.62
N MET A 5 24.78 4.44 7.02
CA MET A 5 24.62 3.29 6.12
C MET A 5 24.10 2.06 6.86
N GLU A 6 24.57 1.79 8.08
CA GLU A 6 24.06 0.69 8.90
C GLU A 6 22.59 0.87 9.29
N LYS A 7 22.18 2.09 9.63
CA LYS A 7 20.76 2.42 9.84
C LYS A 7 19.95 2.16 8.57
N MET A 8 20.44 2.63 7.42
CA MET A 8 19.76 2.43 6.13
C MET A 8 19.62 0.95 5.76
N LYS A 9 20.64 0.11 6.00
CA LYS A 9 20.55 -1.34 5.78
C LYS A 9 19.44 -1.96 6.65
N LYS A 10 19.30 -1.54 7.91
CA LYS A 10 18.22 -2.01 8.80
C LYS A 10 16.84 -1.58 8.30
N GLU A 11 16.71 -0.34 7.83
CA GLU A 11 15.47 0.17 7.24
C GLU A 11 15.10 -0.61 5.97
N ILE A 12 16.03 -0.84 5.05
CA ILE A 12 15.80 -1.63 3.84
C ILE A 12 15.39 -3.07 4.17
N LYS A 13 16.07 -3.72 5.13
CA LYS A 13 15.69 -5.07 5.58
C LYS A 13 14.26 -5.10 6.15
N THR A 14 13.89 -4.05 6.89
CA THR A 14 12.54 -3.91 7.44
C THR A 14 11.51 -3.72 6.31
N GLN A 15 11.80 -2.86 5.33
CA GLN A 15 10.97 -2.68 4.13
C GLN A 15 10.80 -3.98 3.34
N ASN A 16 11.89 -4.74 3.14
CA ASN A 16 11.83 -6.03 2.46
C ASN A 16 10.95 -7.04 3.20
N ARG A 17 10.98 -7.05 4.54
CA ARG A 17 10.05 -7.86 5.33
C ARG A 17 8.60 -7.43 5.13
N PHE A 18 8.32 -6.13 5.08
CA PHE A 18 6.98 -5.63 4.75
C PHE A 18 6.53 -6.05 3.34
N TYR A 19 7.41 -5.94 2.34
CA TYR A 19 7.13 -6.41 0.97
C TYR A 19 6.80 -7.89 0.91
N LEU A 20 7.53 -8.74 1.65
CA LEU A 20 7.24 -10.18 1.74
C LEU A 20 5.90 -10.46 2.42
N ILE A 21 5.53 -9.71 3.45
CA ILE A 21 4.22 -9.83 4.10
C ILE A 21 3.11 -9.45 3.11
N ILE A 22 3.27 -8.36 2.36
CA ILE A 22 2.30 -7.93 1.35
C ILE A 22 2.14 -9.02 0.28
N ALA A 23 3.25 -9.54 -0.28
CA ALA A 23 3.18 -10.64 -1.25
C ALA A 23 2.45 -11.86 -0.68
N ALA A 24 2.78 -12.29 0.55
CA ALA A 24 2.09 -13.42 1.17
C ALA A 24 0.58 -13.20 1.30
N LEU A 25 0.14 -11.99 1.68
CA LEU A 25 -1.28 -11.66 1.78
C LEU A 25 -1.99 -11.71 0.42
N PHE A 26 -1.35 -11.21 -0.64
CA PHE A 26 -1.92 -11.22 -1.99
C PHE A 26 -1.94 -12.63 -2.60
N LEU A 27 -0.95 -13.47 -2.30
CA LEU A 27 -0.98 -14.89 -2.65
C LEU A 27 -2.11 -15.65 -1.93
N ILE A 28 -2.34 -15.38 -0.65
CA ILE A 28 -3.46 -15.96 0.09
C ILE A 28 -4.80 -15.53 -0.54
N ALA A 29 -4.94 -14.24 -0.89
CA ALA A 29 -6.12 -13.73 -1.57
C ALA A 29 -6.32 -14.39 -2.95
N GLN A 30 -5.23 -14.72 -3.67
CA GLN A 30 -5.32 -15.46 -4.92
C GLN A 30 -5.76 -16.91 -4.70
N CYS A 31 -5.29 -17.57 -3.64
CA CYS A 31 -5.74 -18.92 -3.30
C CYS A 31 -7.24 -18.97 -2.94
N THR A 32 -7.76 -17.97 -2.25
CA THR A 32 -9.22 -17.88 -1.99
C THR A 32 -10.02 -17.59 -3.25
N ASN A 33 -9.45 -16.83 -4.19
CA ASN A 33 -10.04 -16.58 -5.50
C ASN A 33 -10.09 -17.86 -6.37
N THR A 34 -9.00 -18.62 -6.46
CA THR A 34 -8.92 -19.85 -7.28
C THR A 34 -9.63 -21.05 -6.69
N SER A 35 -9.78 -21.12 -5.36
CA SER A 35 -10.56 -22.18 -4.69
C SER A 35 -12.08 -22.02 -4.88
N GLY A 36 -12.52 -20.92 -5.50
CA GLY A 36 -13.92 -20.67 -5.81
C GLY A 36 -14.74 -20.11 -4.66
N VAL A 37 -14.13 -19.86 -3.49
CA VAL A 37 -14.80 -19.30 -2.29
C VAL A 37 -15.40 -17.92 -2.58
N LEU A 38 -14.70 -17.07 -3.33
CA LEU A 38 -15.23 -15.78 -3.75
C LEU A 38 -16.31 -15.93 -4.84
N THR A 39 -16.06 -16.76 -5.85
CA THR A 39 -16.97 -16.92 -6.99
C THR A 39 -18.28 -17.60 -6.60
N SER A 40 -18.30 -18.46 -5.58
CA SER A 40 -19.52 -19.11 -5.08
C SER A 40 -20.51 -18.13 -4.44
N ALA A 41 -20.07 -16.93 -4.06
CA ALA A 41 -20.95 -15.89 -3.53
C ALA A 41 -21.76 -15.17 -4.64
N TYR A 42 -21.43 -15.38 -5.91
CA TYR A 42 -22.09 -14.72 -7.04
C TYR A 42 -23.18 -15.60 -7.64
N THR A 43 -24.39 -15.08 -7.74
CA THR A 43 -25.52 -15.75 -8.40
C THR A 43 -25.36 -15.78 -9.93
N ASN A 44 -24.71 -14.77 -10.51
CA ASN A 44 -24.48 -14.67 -11.96
C ASN A 44 -23.07 -15.17 -12.33
N PRO A 45 -22.95 -16.23 -13.15
CA PRO A 45 -21.66 -16.78 -13.58
C PRO A 45 -20.75 -15.77 -14.28
N HIS A 46 -21.30 -14.89 -15.12
CA HIS A 46 -20.50 -13.88 -15.83
C HIS A 46 -19.90 -12.83 -14.88
N SER A 47 -20.64 -12.47 -13.82
CA SER A 47 -20.12 -11.58 -12.78
C SER A 47 -19.02 -12.27 -11.96
N ALA A 48 -19.17 -13.57 -11.69
CA ALA A 48 -18.17 -14.36 -10.99
C ALA A 48 -16.85 -14.45 -11.79
N GLU A 49 -16.93 -14.75 -13.10
CA GLU A 49 -15.78 -14.80 -14.00
C GLU A 49 -15.07 -13.45 -14.11
N PHE A 50 -15.84 -12.36 -14.24
CA PHE A 50 -15.29 -11.02 -14.29
C PHE A 50 -14.51 -10.68 -13.01
N VAL A 51 -15.10 -10.92 -11.83
CA VAL A 51 -14.45 -10.64 -10.54
C VAL A 51 -13.22 -11.51 -10.36
N HIS A 52 -13.29 -12.79 -10.73
CA HIS A 52 -12.13 -13.68 -10.67
C HIS A 52 -10.97 -13.14 -11.51
N GLY A 53 -11.23 -12.71 -12.75
CA GLY A 53 -10.23 -12.09 -13.63
C GLY A 53 -9.70 -10.76 -13.10
N PHE A 54 -10.57 -9.92 -12.53
CA PHE A 54 -10.19 -8.64 -11.93
C PHE A 54 -9.25 -8.82 -10.74
N VAL A 55 -9.57 -9.73 -9.81
CA VAL A 55 -8.74 -10.05 -8.64
C VAL A 55 -7.38 -10.60 -9.09
N LEU A 56 -7.36 -11.51 -10.06
CA LEU A 56 -6.11 -12.03 -10.64
C LEU A 56 -5.24 -10.90 -11.21
N GLY A 57 -5.83 -10.01 -12.01
CA GLY A 57 -5.11 -8.87 -12.58
C GLY A 57 -4.53 -7.94 -11.51
N LEU A 58 -5.32 -7.63 -10.47
CA LEU A 58 -4.89 -6.81 -9.34
C LEU A 58 -3.72 -7.45 -8.60
N VAL A 59 -3.80 -8.75 -8.30
CA VAL A 59 -2.72 -9.52 -7.65
C VAL A 59 -1.45 -9.45 -8.48
N ILE A 60 -1.51 -9.70 -9.79
CA ILE A 60 -0.35 -9.66 -10.68
C ILE A 60 0.34 -8.28 -10.63
N VAL A 61 -0.42 -7.19 -10.74
CA VAL A 61 0.14 -5.83 -10.71
C VAL A 61 0.85 -5.55 -9.38
N VAL A 62 0.23 -5.93 -8.26
CA VAL A 62 0.82 -5.72 -6.93
C VAL A 62 2.06 -6.60 -6.73
N GLU A 63 2.03 -7.87 -7.11
CA GLU A 63 3.16 -8.78 -7.01
C GLU A 63 4.35 -8.30 -7.83
N ILE A 64 4.13 -7.87 -9.08
CA ILE A 64 5.20 -7.30 -9.92
C ILE A 64 5.80 -6.08 -9.23
N PHE A 65 4.98 -5.15 -8.73
CA PHE A 65 5.47 -3.97 -8.02
C PHE A 65 6.31 -4.35 -6.79
N VAL A 66 5.83 -5.29 -5.98
CA VAL A 66 6.52 -5.80 -4.80
C VAL A 66 7.86 -6.44 -5.16
N ILE A 67 7.90 -7.28 -6.18
CA ILE A 67 9.13 -7.94 -6.67
C ILE A 67 10.13 -6.89 -7.14
N LEU A 68 9.70 -5.90 -7.93
CA LEU A 68 10.59 -4.83 -8.41
C LEU A 68 11.23 -4.05 -7.25
N GLN A 69 10.44 -3.67 -6.24
CA GLN A 69 10.96 -2.96 -5.06
C GLN A 69 11.89 -3.84 -4.23
N PHE A 70 11.50 -5.09 -4.00
CA PHE A 70 12.31 -6.06 -3.27
C PHE A 70 13.66 -6.31 -3.97
N CYS A 71 13.66 -6.46 -5.29
CA CYS A 71 14.87 -6.64 -6.09
C CYS A 71 15.76 -5.39 -6.04
N LYS A 72 15.19 -4.18 -6.19
CA LYS A 72 15.94 -2.91 -6.07
C LYS A 72 16.63 -2.82 -4.71
N ASN A 73 15.89 -3.07 -3.64
CA ASN A 73 16.40 -3.06 -2.27
C ASN A 73 17.45 -4.16 -2.02
N SER A 74 17.23 -5.37 -2.54
CA SER A 74 18.15 -6.49 -2.37
C SER A 74 19.47 -6.27 -3.11
N LYS A 75 19.45 -5.63 -4.29
CA LYS A 75 20.67 -5.19 -4.99
C LYS A 75 21.41 -4.13 -4.18
N ALA A 76 20.70 -3.13 -3.66
CA ALA A 76 21.29 -2.08 -2.82
C ALA A 76 21.90 -2.64 -1.51
N LEU A 77 21.41 -3.74 -0.96
CA LEU A 77 22.02 -4.37 0.22
C LEU A 77 23.35 -5.07 -0.08
N LYS A 78 23.58 -5.50 -1.32
CA LYS A 78 24.78 -6.22 -1.74
C LYS A 78 25.88 -5.30 -2.28
N ASP A 79 25.49 -4.13 -2.81
CA ASP A 79 26.38 -3.17 -3.45
C ASP A 79 26.40 -1.84 -2.68
N GLU A 80 27.57 -1.48 -2.16
CA GLU A 80 27.75 -0.26 -1.36
C GLU A 80 27.58 1.03 -2.17
N ALA A 81 27.92 1.03 -3.46
CA ALA A 81 27.73 2.19 -4.34
C ALA A 81 26.23 2.41 -4.60
N LEU A 82 25.48 1.35 -4.87
CA LEU A 82 24.02 1.42 -5.00
C LEU A 82 23.34 1.82 -3.68
N LEU A 83 23.83 1.33 -2.55
CA LEU A 83 23.32 1.72 -1.23
C LEU A 83 23.50 3.22 -1.00
N LYS A 84 24.69 3.76 -1.27
CA LYS A 84 24.99 5.19 -1.14
C LYS A 84 24.14 6.04 -2.09
N ARG A 85 23.97 5.59 -3.34
CA ARG A 85 23.08 6.26 -4.30
C ARG A 85 21.65 6.30 -3.79
N LEU A 86 21.11 5.18 -3.34
CA LEU A 86 19.76 5.08 -2.80
C LEU A 86 19.60 5.91 -1.52
N TYR A 87 20.66 6.04 -0.71
CA TYR A 87 20.66 6.93 0.46
C TYR A 87 20.49 8.38 0.05
N ASN A 88 21.28 8.83 -0.93
CA ASN A 88 21.26 10.19 -1.42
C ASN A 88 19.91 10.51 -2.07
N GLU A 89 19.38 9.61 -2.91
CA GLU A 89 18.04 9.74 -3.51
C GLU A 89 16.96 9.90 -2.43
N ARG A 90 17.04 9.13 -1.33
CA ARG A 90 16.07 9.20 -0.24
C ARG A 90 16.22 10.43 0.65
N HIS A 91 17.39 11.08 0.69
CA HIS A 91 17.67 12.23 1.55
C HIS A 91 17.76 13.55 0.78
N ASP A 92 17.34 13.57 -0.49
CA ASP A 92 17.13 14.81 -1.22
C ASP A 92 15.95 15.57 -0.58
N GLU A 93 16.28 16.68 0.08
CA GLU A 93 15.31 17.49 0.81
C GLU A 93 14.16 17.98 -0.07
N ARG A 94 14.45 18.31 -1.35
CA ARG A 94 13.42 18.79 -2.28
C ARG A 94 12.47 17.65 -2.64
N ALA A 95 13.01 16.47 -2.94
CA ALA A 95 12.20 15.30 -3.26
C ALA A 95 11.31 14.90 -2.07
N GLN A 96 11.85 14.89 -0.86
CA GLN A 96 11.10 14.59 0.36
C GLN A 96 9.95 15.59 0.60
N GLN A 97 10.20 16.89 0.42
CA GLN A 97 9.16 17.90 0.59
C GLN A 97 8.03 17.76 -0.44
N ILE A 98 8.39 17.51 -1.70
CA ILE A 98 7.40 17.27 -2.78
C ILE A 98 6.57 16.03 -2.46
N GLU A 99 7.21 14.91 -2.08
CA GLU A 99 6.52 13.67 -1.75
C GLU A 99 5.61 13.84 -0.52
N ALA A 100 6.06 14.53 0.52
CA ALA A 100 5.26 14.80 1.72
C ALA A 100 4.01 15.64 1.40
N LEU A 101 4.16 16.72 0.61
CA LEU A 101 3.03 17.55 0.19
C LEU A 101 2.06 16.78 -0.70
N ALA A 102 2.58 16.02 -1.68
CA ALA A 102 1.78 15.18 -2.57
C ALA A 102 1.03 14.09 -1.79
N SER A 103 1.69 13.40 -0.86
CA SER A 103 1.10 12.39 0.03
C SER A 103 0.00 12.99 0.91
N GLN A 104 0.23 14.18 1.48
CA GLN A 104 -0.76 14.85 2.31
C GLN A 104 -2.03 15.21 1.53
N LYS A 105 -1.87 15.77 0.31
CA LYS A 105 -2.98 16.22 -0.54
C LYS A 105 -3.70 15.05 -1.20
N SER A 106 -2.97 14.05 -1.70
CA SER A 106 -3.54 12.86 -2.33
C SER A 106 -4.49 12.11 -1.40
N VAL A 107 -4.14 11.92 -0.12
CA VAL A 107 -5.04 11.27 0.85
C VAL A 107 -6.32 12.08 1.07
N GLN A 108 -6.26 13.42 1.08
CA GLN A 108 -7.47 14.25 1.21
C GLN A 108 -8.37 14.10 -0.02
N ILE A 109 -7.79 14.18 -1.23
CA ILE A 109 -8.53 14.04 -2.48
C ILE A 109 -9.13 12.63 -2.58
N ALA A 110 -8.37 11.59 -2.27
CA ALA A 110 -8.83 10.20 -2.30
C ALA A 110 -10.01 9.96 -1.35
N LEU A 111 -9.99 10.53 -0.14
CA LEU A 111 -11.12 10.44 0.79
C LEU A 111 -12.38 11.13 0.24
N ILE A 112 -12.24 12.32 -0.37
CA ILE A 112 -13.38 13.02 -0.99
C ILE A 112 -13.96 12.19 -2.14
N LEU A 113 -13.10 11.67 -3.02
CA LEU A 113 -13.53 10.84 -4.15
C LEU A 113 -14.17 9.52 -3.68
N ALA A 114 -13.65 8.90 -2.62
CA ALA A 114 -14.23 7.68 -2.05
C ALA A 114 -15.63 7.93 -1.48
N VAL A 115 -15.85 9.07 -0.79
CA VAL A 115 -17.17 9.46 -0.30
C VAL A 115 -18.13 9.75 -1.46
N ALA A 116 -17.66 10.45 -2.50
CA ALA A 116 -18.45 10.71 -3.70
C ALA A 116 -18.87 9.41 -4.42
N ALA A 117 -17.95 8.46 -4.57
CA ALA A 117 -18.25 7.13 -5.08
C ALA A 117 -19.25 6.38 -4.16
N GLY A 118 -19.12 6.54 -2.85
CA GLY A 118 -20.08 6.06 -1.85
C GLY A 118 -21.52 6.50 -2.09
N PHE A 119 -21.72 7.78 -2.42
CA PHE A 119 -23.05 8.29 -2.75
C PHE A 119 -23.64 7.68 -4.03
N ILE A 120 -22.81 7.26 -4.98
CA ILE A 120 -23.30 6.57 -6.17
C ILE A 120 -23.65 5.12 -5.81
N VAL A 121 -22.75 4.43 -5.10
CA VAL A 121 -22.90 3.00 -4.77
C VAL A 121 -24.07 2.74 -3.82
N CYS A 122 -24.42 3.67 -2.93
CA CYS A 122 -25.53 3.48 -1.98
C CYS A 122 -26.90 3.31 -2.64
N TYR A 123 -27.09 3.79 -3.88
CA TYR A 123 -28.31 3.54 -4.65
C TYR A 123 -28.41 2.10 -5.16
N PHE A 124 -27.28 1.39 -5.31
CA PHE A 124 -27.23 0.04 -5.88
C PHE A 124 -27.10 -1.05 -4.81
N SER A 125 -26.33 -0.80 -3.75
CA SER A 125 -26.10 -1.78 -2.68
C SER A 125 -25.74 -1.12 -1.36
N LEU A 126 -26.57 -1.38 -0.34
CA LEU A 126 -26.29 -0.96 1.03
C LEU A 126 -25.02 -1.62 1.57
N GLU A 127 -24.81 -2.91 1.29
CA GLU A 127 -23.64 -3.67 1.75
C GLU A 127 -22.33 -3.09 1.19
N ALA A 128 -22.30 -2.79 -0.12
CA ALA A 128 -21.13 -2.19 -0.77
C ALA A 128 -20.87 -0.77 -0.24
N PHE A 129 -21.92 0.00 0.04
CA PHE A 129 -21.80 1.32 0.67
C PHE A 129 -21.20 1.21 2.07
N LEU A 130 -21.68 0.29 2.92
CA LEU A 130 -21.13 0.07 4.26
C LEU A 130 -19.67 -0.37 4.22
N GLY A 131 -19.29 -1.23 3.26
CA GLY A 131 -17.90 -1.63 3.03
C GLY A 131 -16.98 -0.44 2.72
N MET A 132 -17.38 0.41 1.77
CA MET A 132 -16.61 1.61 1.42
C MET A 132 -16.56 2.63 2.56
N LEU A 133 -17.67 2.83 3.28
CA LEU A 133 -17.73 3.70 4.44
C LEU A 133 -16.77 3.22 5.54
N GLY A 134 -16.68 1.91 5.75
CA GLY A 134 -15.67 1.29 6.62
C GLY A 134 -14.24 1.64 6.21
N VAL A 135 -13.90 1.54 4.92
CA VAL A 135 -12.57 1.89 4.40
C VAL A 135 -12.25 3.38 4.60
N VAL A 136 -13.21 4.27 4.37
CA VAL A 136 -13.05 5.72 4.58
C VAL A 136 -12.78 6.04 6.05
N ILE A 137 -13.58 5.48 6.97
CA ILE A 137 -13.40 5.68 8.42
C ILE A 137 -12.05 5.12 8.87
N LEU A 138 -11.71 3.90 8.48
CA LEU A 138 -10.45 3.25 8.85
C LEU A 138 -9.25 4.07 8.37
N THR A 139 -9.30 4.57 7.14
CA THR A 139 -8.25 5.43 6.57
C THR A 139 -8.12 6.73 7.36
N GLY A 140 -9.23 7.34 7.77
CA GLY A 140 -9.24 8.52 8.65
C GLY A 140 -8.61 8.25 10.02
N VAL A 141 -8.93 7.10 10.64
CA VAL A 141 -8.35 6.67 11.93
C VAL A 141 -6.85 6.43 11.79
N VAL A 142 -6.43 5.66 10.79
CA VAL A 142 -5.00 5.39 10.52
C VAL A 142 -4.24 6.70 10.33
N ARG A 143 -4.76 7.64 9.53
CA ARG A 143 -4.15 8.96 9.35
C ARG A 143 -3.99 9.71 10.68
N LYS A 144 -5.02 9.70 11.54
CA LYS A 144 -4.99 10.37 12.84
C LYS A 144 -3.96 9.71 13.78
N CYS A 145 -3.92 8.39 13.85
CA CYS A 145 -2.95 7.63 14.63
C CYS A 145 -1.51 7.91 14.16
N CYS A 146 -1.25 7.87 12.85
CA CYS A 146 0.05 8.20 12.29
C CYS A 146 0.46 9.64 12.63
N LYS A 147 -0.47 10.61 12.52
CA LYS A 147 -0.20 12.01 12.88
C LYS A 147 0.17 12.13 14.36
N ILE A 148 -0.57 11.49 15.27
CA ILE A 148 -0.27 11.50 16.71
C ILE A 148 1.10 10.89 16.99
N TYR A 149 1.41 9.73 16.40
CA TYR A 149 2.70 9.07 16.55
C TYR A 149 3.85 10.00 16.13
N TYR A 150 3.79 10.53 14.90
CA TYR A 150 4.85 11.39 14.39
C TYR A 150 4.94 12.73 15.12
N THR A 151 3.82 13.36 15.49
CA THR A 151 3.85 14.56 16.32
C THR A 151 4.57 14.27 17.63
N ARG A 152 4.23 13.20 18.35
CA ARG A 152 4.94 12.83 19.59
C ARG A 152 6.43 12.59 19.37
N THR A 153 6.81 11.91 18.29
CA THR A 153 8.21 11.59 18.00
C THR A 153 9.05 12.82 17.63
N TYR A 154 8.47 13.80 16.91
CA TYR A 154 9.23 14.94 16.35
C TYR A 154 9.01 16.29 17.06
N THR A 155 8.02 16.42 17.95
CA THR A 155 7.79 17.67 18.73
C THR A 155 8.18 17.57 20.21
N LEU A 156 8.51 16.38 20.69
CA LEU A 156 9.04 16.15 22.05
C LEU A 156 10.57 16.01 22.09
N GLN A 157 11.25 16.42 21.00
CA GLN A 157 12.70 16.68 20.96
C GLN A 157 12.94 18.19 21.01
#